data_AF-A0A523JR77-F1
#
_entry.id   AF-A0A523JR77-F1
#
_cell.length_a   1.000
_cell.length_b   1.000
_cell.length_c   1.000
_cell.angle_alpha   90.00
_cell.angle_beta   90.00
_cell.angle_gamma   90.00
#
_symmetry.space_group_name_H-M   'P 1'
#
loop_
_entity.id
_entity.type
_entity.pdbx_description
1 polymer ?
#
loop_
_entity_poly.entity_id
_entity_poly.type
_entity_poly.pdbx_seq_one_letter_code
_entity_poly.pdbx_strand_id
1 'polypeptide(L)' 'MKKLPGIALIFVIVLSNTMAAKAADGDAEKGKVLFAVCMACHGENGEGNAALNAPATGGQDEWYVVRQL' A
#
# COMPACT_ATOMS: atom_id res chain seq x y z
N MET A 1 22.26 30.51 21.64
CA MET A 1 21.98 29.49 20.61
C MET A 1 21.33 30.23 19.45
N LYS A 2 21.84 30.17 18.22
CA LYS A 2 21.18 30.84 17.07
C LYS A 2 19.78 30.22 16.92
N LYS A 3 18.79 30.80 17.61
CA LYS A 3 17.42 30.31 17.65
C LYS A 3 16.95 30.40 16.20
N LEU A 4 16.71 29.26 15.55
CA LEU A 4 15.97 29.28 14.30
C LEU A 4 14.71 30.11 14.57
N PRO A 5 14.39 31.13 13.74
CA PRO A 5 13.15 31.85 13.91
C PRO A 5 12.03 30.80 13.86
N GLY A 6 11.09 30.83 14.82
CA GLY A 6 10.02 29.84 14.89
C GLY A 6 9.27 29.65 13.56
N ILE A 7 9.29 30.69 12.73
CA ILE A 7 8.80 30.72 11.35
C ILE A 7 9.52 29.69 10.45
N ALA A 8 10.85 29.54 10.54
CA ALA A 8 11.60 28.58 9.74
C ALA A 8 11.30 27.12 10.14
N LEU A 9 11.05 26.86 11.42
CA LEU A 9 10.65 25.53 11.90
C LEU A 9 9.21 25.20 11.47
N ILE A 10 8.30 26.18 11.55
CA ILE A 10 6.91 26.05 11.07
C ILE A 10 6.89 25.82 9.55
N PHE A 11 7.72 26.52 8.78
CA PHE A 11 7.78 26.38 7.34
C PHE A 11 8.23 24.97 6.90
N VAL A 12 9.19 24.37 7.59
CA VAL A 12 9.66 23.00 7.33
C VAL A 12 8.58 21.97 7.67
N ILE A 13 7.87 22.12 8.80
CA ILE A 13 6.80 21.20 9.22
C ILE A 13 5.59 21.28 8.27
N VAL A 14 5.23 22.48 7.80
CA VAL A 14 4.12 22.69 6.86
C VAL A 14 4.46 22.13 5.47
N LEU A 15 5.72 22.24 5.00
CA LEU A 15 6.15 21.67 3.72
C LEU A 15 6.16 20.14 3.68
N SER A 16 6.37 19.46 4.82
CA SER A 16 6.41 17.99 4.84
C SER A 16 5.04 17.32 4.69
N ASN A 17 3.95 18.01 5.02
CA ASN A 17 2.60 17.44 5.03
C ASN A 17 1.88 17.48 3.67
N THR A 18 2.45 18.13 2.65
CA THR A 18 1.81 18.29 1.34
C THR A 18 2.21 17.23 0.31
N MET A 19 3.16 16.34 0.63
CA MET A 19 3.69 15.32 -0.29
C MET A 19 3.05 13.94 -0.13
N ALA A 20 2.09 13.75 0.79
CA ALA A 20 1.29 12.54 0.84
C ALA A 20 0.32 12.55 -0.34
N ALA A 21 0.79 12.08 -1.50
CA ALA A 21 -0.08 11.74 -2.61
C ALA A 21 -1.17 10.83 -2.07
N LYS A 22 -2.42 11.29 -2.11
CA LYS A 22 -3.57 10.48 -1.77
C LYS A 22 -3.57 9.34 -2.80
N ALA A 23 -3.21 8.12 -2.39
CA ALA A 23 -3.39 6.95 -3.21
C ALA A 23 -4.87 6.94 -3.64
N ALA A 24 -5.13 6.77 -4.93
CA ALA A 24 -6.51 6.63 -5.38
C ALA A 24 -7.09 5.38 -4.70
N ASP A 25 -8.28 5.50 -4.11
CA ASP A 25 -8.92 4.39 -3.43
C ASP A 25 -9.04 3.21 -4.40
N GLY A 26 -8.58 2.03 -3.98
CA GLY A 26 -8.67 0.81 -4.79
C GLY A 26 -10.12 0.40 -5.04
N ASP A 27 -10.43 -0.03 -6.26
CA ASP A 27 -11.73 -0.65 -6.60
C ASP A 27 -11.66 -2.15 -6.36
N ALA A 28 -12.29 -2.61 -5.28
CA ALA A 28 -12.30 -4.01 -4.89
C ALA A 28 -13.01 -4.92 -5.92
N GLU A 29 -14.06 -4.44 -6.59
CA GLU A 29 -14.79 -5.24 -7.59
C GLU A 29 -13.95 -5.41 -8.85
N LYS A 30 -13.28 -4.36 -9.30
CA LYS A 30 -12.29 -4.45 -10.39
C LYS A 30 -11.11 -5.34 -9.98
N GLY A 31 -10.65 -5.24 -8.74
CA GLY A 31 -9.60 -6.07 -8.17
C GLY A 31 -9.91 -7.56 -8.25
N LYS A 32 -11.13 -7.97 -7.89
CA LYS A 32 -11.60 -9.37 -7.99
C LYS A 32 -11.50 -9.91 -9.41
N VAL A 33 -11.90 -9.12 -10.41
CA VAL A 33 -11.81 -9.52 -11.83
C VAL A 33 -10.36 -9.71 -12.25
N LEU A 34 -9.46 -8.81 -11.86
CA LEU A 34 -8.04 -8.89 -12.19
C LEU A 34 -7.33 -10.05 -11.46
N PHE A 35 -7.80 -10.41 -10.27
CA PHE A 35 -7.22 -11.49 -9.46
C PHE A 35 -7.40 -12.89 -10.04
N ALA A 36 -8.26 -13.06 -11.07
CA ALA A 36 -8.58 -14.35 -11.68
C ALA A 36 -7.34 -15.15 -12.16
N VAL A 37 -6.27 -14.49 -12.58
CA VAL A 37 -5.03 -15.18 -12.98
C VAL A 37 -4.13 -15.51 -11.78
N CYS A 38 -4.20 -14.70 -10.73
CA CYS A 38 -3.37 -14.83 -9.53
C CYS A 38 -3.83 -16.01 -8.66
N MET A 39 -5.15 -16.26 -8.62
CA MET A 39 -5.74 -17.32 -7.80
C MET A 39 -5.23 -18.71 -8.16
N ALA A 40 -4.77 -18.92 -9.41
CA ALA A 40 -4.21 -20.19 -9.86
C ALA A 40 -3.03 -20.66 -9.00
N CYS A 41 -2.27 -19.71 -8.43
CA CYS A 41 -1.18 -19.99 -7.50
C CYS A 41 -1.53 -19.60 -6.06
N HIS A 42 -2.20 -18.47 -5.86
CA HIS A 42 -2.41 -17.87 -4.54
C HIS A 42 -3.72 -18.28 -3.84
N GLY A 43 -4.52 -19.18 -4.44
CA GLY A 43 -5.81 -19.58 -3.89
C GLY A 43 -6.94 -18.61 -4.23
N GLU A 44 -8.18 -19.06 -4.09
CA GLU A 44 -9.36 -18.31 -4.55
C GLU A 44 -9.57 -17.00 -3.81
N ASN A 45 -9.22 -16.97 -2.53
CA ASN A 45 -9.33 -15.82 -1.64
C ASN A 45 -7.95 -15.22 -1.31
N GLY A 46 -6.90 -15.63 -2.03
CA GLY A 46 -5.53 -15.22 -1.72
C GLY A 46 -4.98 -15.86 -0.44
N GLU A 47 -5.52 -17.00 -0.01
CA GLU A 47 -5.08 -17.74 1.18
C GLU A 47 -3.68 -18.36 1.07
N GLY A 48 -3.11 -18.38 -0.13
CA GLY A 48 -1.82 -18.98 -0.45
C GLY A 48 -1.93 -20.48 -0.73
N ASN A 49 -0.86 -21.05 -1.28
CA ASN A 49 -0.76 -22.47 -1.58
C ASN A 49 0.64 -22.98 -1.22
N ALA A 50 0.72 -23.73 -0.11
CA ALA A 50 1.98 -24.28 0.39
C ALA A 50 2.63 -25.27 -0.60
N ALA A 51 1.85 -26.04 -1.37
CA ALA A 51 2.40 -26.99 -2.32
C ALA A 51 3.11 -26.30 -3.50
N LEU A 52 2.72 -25.06 -3.81
CA LEU A 52 3.33 -24.24 -4.85
C LEU A 52 4.34 -23.23 -4.30
N ASN A 53 4.59 -23.23 -2.97
CA ASN A 53 5.33 -22.18 -2.27
C ASN A 53 4.77 -20.78 -2.54
N ALA A 54 3.47 -20.67 -2.82
CA ALA A 54 2.79 -19.40 -3.03
C ALA A 54 2.31 -18.85 -1.67
N PRO A 55 2.79 -17.69 -1.21
CA PRO A 55 2.35 -17.11 0.05
C PRO A 55 0.91 -16.60 -0.04
N ALA A 56 0.29 -16.39 1.12
CA ALA A 56 -0.98 -15.68 1.22
C ALA A 56 -0.82 -14.22 0.76
N THR A 57 -1.76 -13.74 -0.05
CA THR A 57 -1.87 -12.35 -0.49
C THR A 57 -3.13 -11.66 0.06
N GLY A 58 -4.11 -12.42 0.53
CA GLY A 58 -5.33 -11.91 1.16
C GLY A 58 -5.10 -11.44 2.59
N GLY A 59 -5.91 -10.48 3.04
CA GLY A 59 -5.90 -9.97 4.42
C GLY A 59 -4.73 -9.04 4.75
N GLN A 60 -3.95 -8.63 3.75
CA GLN A 60 -2.81 -7.75 3.93
C GLN A 60 -3.19 -6.27 3.78
N ASP A 61 -2.43 -5.39 4.43
CA ASP A 61 -2.62 -3.95 4.31
C ASP A 61 -2.40 -3.45 2.87
N GLU A 62 -3.24 -2.50 2.44
CA GLU A 62 -3.18 -1.89 1.11
C GLU A 62 -1.75 -1.43 0.74
N TRP A 63 -1.09 -0.70 1.64
CA TRP A 63 0.25 -0.16 1.40
C TRP A 63 1.27 -1.26 1.08
N TYR A 64 1.10 -2.43 1.71
CA TYR A 64 2.00 -3.55 1.50
C TYR A 64 1.69 -4.23 0.18
N VAL A 65 0.41 -4.47 -0.12
CA VAL A 65 -0.01 -5.06 -1.40
C VAL A 65 0.49 -4.22 -2.57
N VAL A 66 0.30 -2.90 -2.53
CA VAL A 66 0.80 -1.96 -3.55
C VAL A 66 2.32 -2.02 -3.69
N ARG A 67 3.05 -2.23 -2.59
CA ARG A 67 4.52 -2.34 -2.61
C ARG A 67 5.02 -3.67 -3.21
N GLN A 68 4.22 -4.73 -3.20
CA GLN A 68 4.63 -6.07 -3.68
C GLN A 68 4.28 -6.35 -5.14
N LEU A 69 3.39 -5.56 -5.74
CA LEU A 69 3.04 -5.60 -7.16
C LEU A 69 4.03 -4.79 -7.99
#